data_AF-A0A920VTM9-F1
#
_entry.id   AF-A0A920VTM9-F1
#
_cell.length_a   1.000
_cell.length_b   1.000
_cell.length_c   1.000
_cell.angle_alpha   90.00
_cell.angle_beta   90.00
_cell.angle_gamma   90.00
#
_symmetry.space_group_name_H-M   'P 1'
#
loop_
_entity.id
_entity.type
_entity.pdbx_description
1 polymer ?
#
loop_
_entity_poly.entity_id
_entity_poly.type
_entity_poly.pdbx_seq_one_letter_code
_entity_poly.pdbx_strand_id
1 'polypeptide(L)' 'MTAMTETEKQEYLADLHVGVLSLNDNSNGPLTAPIWYDYEPGGELWFITGPNSLKGKLLEVEFG' A
#
# COMPACT_ATOMS: atom_id res chain seq x y z
N MET A 1 1.34 3.81 -25.28
CA MET A 1 1.72 3.65 -23.87
C MET A 1 2.32 2.27 -23.73
N THR A 2 3.52 2.15 -23.16
CA THR A 2 4.12 0.85 -22.86
C THR A 2 3.65 0.44 -21.47
N ALA A 3 3.08 -0.75 -21.34
CA ALA A 3 2.68 -1.31 -20.06
C ALA A 3 3.75 -2.30 -19.59
N MET A 4 4.03 -2.31 -18.29
CA MET A 4 4.90 -3.33 -17.69
C MET A 4 4.24 -4.70 -17.81
N THR A 5 5.05 -5.70 -18.16
CA THR A 5 4.71 -7.12 -18.01
C THR A 5 4.51 -7.47 -16.54
N GLU A 6 3.98 -8.66 -16.27
CA GLU A 6 3.83 -9.12 -14.89
C GLU A 6 5.18 -9.26 -14.18
N THR A 7 6.17 -9.86 -14.83
CA THR A 7 7.54 -10.00 -14.32
C THR A 7 8.15 -8.64 -13.98
N GLU A 8 8.08 -7.67 -14.90
CA GLU A 8 8.63 -6.32 -14.65
C GLU A 8 7.94 -5.63 -13.46
N LYS A 9 6.63 -5.84 -13.25
CA LYS A 9 5.93 -5.30 -12.07
C LYS A 9 6.41 -5.94 -10.78
N GLN A 10 6.60 -7.25 -10.77
CA GLN A 10 7.06 -7.95 -9.58
C GLN A 10 8.50 -7.55 -9.22
N GLU A 11 9.39 -7.44 -10.22
CA GLU A 11 10.77 -6.96 -10.02
C GLU A 11 10.78 -5.53 -9.49
N TYR A 12 9.98 -4.63 -10.07
CA TYR A 12 9.87 -3.25 -9.59
C TYR A 12 9.34 -3.16 -8.16
N LEU A 13 8.35 -3.96 -7.78
CA LEU A 13 7.84 -3.95 -6.40
C LEU A 13 8.84 -4.53 -5.39
N ALA A 14 9.74 -5.42 -5.81
CA ALA A 14 10.75 -6.02 -4.93
C ALA A 14 11.97 -5.11 -4.69
N ASP A 15 12.17 -4.09 -5.53
CA ASP A 15 13.25 -3.11 -5.39
C ASP A 15 12.94 -2.04 -4.32
N LEU A 16 13.95 -1.26 -3.91
CA LEU A 16 13.81 -0.24 -2.88
C LEU A 16 12.98 0.96 -3.37
N HIS A 17 11.72 1.02 -2.92
CA HIS A 17 10.82 2.11 -3.23
C HIS A 17 9.99 2.55 -2.02
N VAL A 18 9.40 3.74 -2.13
CA VAL A 18 8.35 4.21 -1.22
C VAL A 18 7.02 4.11 -1.95
N GLY A 19 6.08 3.36 -1.36
CA GLY A 19 4.72 3.25 -1.86
C GLY A 19 3.88 4.46 -1.50
N VAL A 20 2.76 4.63 -2.17
CA VAL A 20 1.75 5.63 -1.81
C VAL A 20 0.44 4.91 -1.52
N LEU A 21 -0.01 4.96 -0.27
CA LEU A 21 -1.27 4.40 0.17
C LEU A 21 -2.36 5.48 0.09
N SER A 22 -3.38 5.22 -0.74
CA SER A 22 -4.58 6.04 -0.82
C SER A 22 -5.77 5.30 -0.23
N LEU A 23 -6.40 5.88 0.79
CA LEU A 23 -7.58 5.36 1.47
C LEU A 23 -8.75 6.31 1.28
N ASN A 24 -9.95 5.77 1.08
CA ASN A 24 -11.15 6.58 0.99
C ASN A 24 -11.47 7.18 2.37
N ASP A 25 -11.65 8.49 2.42
CA ASP A 25 -12.31 9.19 3.54
C ASP A 25 -13.48 9.97 2.95
N ASN A 26 -14.69 9.48 3.23
CA ASN A 26 -15.94 10.01 2.70
C ASN A 26 -16.26 11.43 3.23
N SER A 27 -15.58 11.88 4.28
CA SER A 27 -15.83 13.18 4.91
C SER A 27 -14.91 14.27 4.37
N ASN A 28 -13.64 13.94 4.09
CA ASN A 28 -12.60 14.94 3.80
C ASN A 28 -11.88 14.74 2.45
N GLY A 29 -12.29 13.75 1.64
CA GLY A 29 -11.55 13.33 0.45
C GLY A 29 -10.46 12.30 0.79
N PRO A 30 -9.88 11.61 -0.21
CA PRO A 30 -9.01 10.45 0.06
C PRO A 30 -7.75 10.84 0.84
N LEU A 31 -7.45 10.07 1.89
CA LEU A 31 -6.15 10.15 2.56
C LEU A 31 -5.10 9.52 1.64
N THR A 32 -4.13 10.30 1.18
CA THR A 32 -2.99 9.82 0.40
C THR A 32 -1.70 10.08 1.15
N ALA A 33 -0.92 9.04 1.44
CA ALA A 33 0.31 9.17 2.22
C ALA A 33 1.40 8.20 1.75
N PRO A 34 2.69 8.60 1.83
CA PRO A 34 3.80 7.70 1.59
C PRO A 34 3.86 6.59 2.65
N ILE A 35 4.24 5.38 2.24
CA ILE A 35 4.36 4.22 3.13
C ILE A 35 5.55 3.35 2.74
N TRP A 36 6.26 2.85 3.75
CA TRP A 36 7.18 1.73 3.57
C TRP A 36 6.38 0.45 3.42
N TYR A 37 6.74 -0.33 2.43
CA TYR A 37 6.16 -1.64 2.18
C TYR A 37 7.29 -2.64 1.96
N ASP A 38 6.94 -3.91 2.03
CA ASP A 38 7.82 -5.00 1.66
C ASP A 38 7.05 -5.97 0.76
N TYR A 39 7.77 -6.62 -0.15
CA TYR A 39 7.22 -7.45 -1.20
C TYR A 39 8.28 -8.42 -1.73
N GLU A 40 7.91 -9.69 -1.85
CA GLU A 40 8.68 -10.70 -2.57
C GLU A 40 7.94 -11.11 -3.86
N PRO A 41 8.63 -11.37 -4.99
CA PRO A 41 7.98 -11.80 -6.22
C PRO A 41 7.07 -13.01 -6.04
N GLY A 42 5.80 -12.86 -6.45
CA GLY A 42 4.76 -13.87 -6.28
C GLY A 42 4.12 -13.92 -4.88
N GLY A 43 4.60 -13.12 -3.92
CA GLY A 43 4.03 -12.97 -2.58
C GLY A 43 2.98 -11.87 -2.48
N GLU A 44 2.56 -11.60 -1.25
CA GLU A 44 1.67 -10.48 -0.92
C GLU A 44 2.48 -9.24 -0.51
N LEU A 45 2.04 -8.07 -0.96
CA LEU A 45 2.58 -6.81 -0.48
C LEU A 45 2.04 -6.54 0.92
N TRP A 46 2.94 -6.25 1.86
CA TRP A 46 2.55 -5.93 3.23
C TRP A 46 3.19 -4.63 3.69
N PHE A 47 2.52 -3.98 4.65
CA PHE A 47 2.99 -2.76 5.29
C PHE A 47 2.51 -2.71 6.73
N ILE A 48 3.16 -1.88 7.55
CA ILE A 48 2.77 -1.67 8.95
C ILE A 48 2.25 -0.24 9.11
N THR A 49 1.13 -0.10 9.81
CA THR A 49 0.59 1.20 10.22
C THR A 49 0.09 1.14 11.66
N GLY A 50 0.20 2.24 12.39
CA GLY A 50 -0.32 2.32 13.75
C GLY A 50 -1.86 2.31 13.74
N PRO A 51 -2.53 1.48 14.58
CA PRO A 51 -3.98 1.33 14.56
C PRO A 51 -4.72 2.64 14.91
N ASN A 52 -4.10 3.49 15.73
CA ASN A 52 -4.68 4.78 16.14
C ASN A 52 -4.39 5.94 15.17
N SER A 53 -3.57 5.72 14.13
CA SER A 53 -3.35 6.73 13.09
C SER A 53 -4.60 6.94 12.25
N LEU A 54 -4.71 8.04 11.51
CA LEU A 54 -5.82 8.25 10.59
C LEU A 54 -5.91 7.11 9.54
N LYS A 55 -4.77 6.65 9.02
CA LYS A 55 -4.70 5.50 8.09
C LYS A 55 -5.23 4.23 8.75
N GLY A 56 -4.84 3.96 10.01
CA GLY A 56 -5.31 2.80 10.76
C GLY A 56 -6.82 2.81 11.04
N LYS A 57 -7.39 3.99 11.32
CA LYS A 57 -8.84 4.16 11.55
C LYS A 57 -9.69 4.06 10.28
N LEU A 58 -9.11 4.41 9.13
CA LEU A 58 -9.79 4.30 7.83
C LEU A 58 -9.71 2.89 7.23
N LEU A 59 -8.80 2.05 7.74
CA LEU A 59 -8.77 0.63 7.42
C LEU A 59 -9.80 -0.08 8.31
N GLU A 60 -10.79 -0.74 7.70
CA GLU A 60 -11.62 -1.72 8.42
C GLU A 60 -10.79 -2.97 8.68
N VAL A 61 -10.05 -2.98 9.80
CA VAL A 61 -9.31 -4.17 10.24
C VAL A 61 -10.18 -4.89 11.26
N GLU A 62 -10.89 -5.93 10.83
CA GLU A 62 -11.46 -6.90 11.78
C GLU A 62 -10.30 -7.64 12.43
N PHE A 63 -10.08 -7.39 13.72
CA PHE A 63 -9.22 -8.24 14.53
C PHE A 63 -10.06 -9.46 14.92
N GLY A 64 -9.84 -10.58 14.23
CA GLY A 64 -10.36 -11.90 14.61
C GLY A 64 -9.74 -12.44 15.89
#